data_AF-A0A9E5U178-F1
#
_entry.id   AF-A0A9E5U178-F1
#
_cell.length_a   1.000
_cell.length_b   1.000
_cell.length_c   1.000
_cell.angle_alpha   90.00
_cell.angle_beta   90.00
_cell.angle_gamma   90.00
#
_symmetry.space_group_name_H-M   'P 1'
#
loop_
_entity.id
_entity.type
_entity.pdbx_description
1 polymer ?
#
loop_
_entity_poly.entity_id
_entity_poly.type
_entity_poly.pdbx_seq_one_letter_code
_entity_poly.pdbx_strand_id
1 'polypeptide(L)' 'MAEHTGFSLRLERITGYEFETRFDWNQVEPLLLDEPEPLGGSKGPNA' A
#
# COMPACT_ATOMS: atom_id res chain seq x y z
N MET A 1 12.18 -21.00 21.05
CA MET A 1 10.83 -20.60 20.62
C MET A 1 11.06 -19.58 19.51
N ALA A 2 10.61 -19.84 18.28
CA ALA A 2 10.86 -18.91 17.18
C ALA A 2 9.99 -17.67 17.39
N GLU A 3 10.65 -16.51 17.44
CA GLU A 3 9.99 -15.22 17.58
C GLU A 3 9.28 -14.92 16.26
N HIS A 4 7.95 -15.01 16.22
CA HIS A 4 7.16 -14.62 15.06
C HIS A 4 7.07 -13.10 15.03
N THR A 5 8.06 -12.43 14.42
CA THR A 5 7.93 -11.04 14.01
C THR A 5 7.02 -10.97 12.79
N GLY A 6 5.74 -10.71 13.03
CA GLY A 6 4.74 -10.45 12.01
C GLY A 6 4.28 -9.00 12.07
N PHE A 7 3.87 -8.47 10.92
CA PHE A 7 3.11 -7.23 10.82
C PHE A 7 1.91 -7.50 9.91
N SER A 8 0.88 -6.70 10.07
CA SER A 8 -0.31 -6.70 9.22
C SER A 8 -0.36 -5.40 8.42
N LEU A 9 -0.91 -5.48 7.23
CA LEU A 9 -1.27 -4.30 6.46
C LEU A 9 -2.70 -4.46 5.92
N ARG A 10 -3.33 -3.33 5.68
CA ARG A 10 -4.60 -3.24 4.97
C ARG A 10 -4.35 -2.61 3.61
N LEU A 11 -4.84 -3.27 2.56
CA LEU A 11 -4.80 -2.78 1.19
C LEU A 11 -6.23 -2.54 0.72
N GLU A 12 -6.57 -1.30 0.40
CA GLU A 12 -7.90 -0.91 -0.07
C GLU A 12 -7.80 -0.32 -1.48
N ARG A 13 -8.50 -0.93 -2.43
CA ARG A 13 -8.57 -0.38 -3.80
C ARG A 13 -9.51 0.81 -3.83
N ILE A 14 -9.01 1.97 -4.24
CA ILE A 14 -9.78 3.20 -4.37
C ILE A 14 -10.54 3.18 -5.70
N THR A 15 -9.80 3.17 -6.81
CA THR A 15 -10.33 3.16 -8.17
C THR A 15 -9.28 2.68 -9.16
N GLY A 16 -9.67 1.96 -10.21
CA GLY A 16 -8.72 1.45 -11.21
C GLY A 16 -7.55 0.68 -10.57
N TYR A 17 -6.33 1.20 -10.78
CA TYR A 17 -5.06 0.67 -10.23
C TYR A 17 -4.53 1.50 -9.04
N GLU A 18 -5.37 2.35 -8.45
CA GLU A 18 -5.05 3.12 -7.25
C GLU A 18 -5.43 2.33 -5.99
N PHE A 19 -4.47 2.21 -5.07
CA PHE A 19 -4.64 1.52 -3.79
C PHE A 19 -4.15 2.38 -2.63
N GLU A 20 -4.90 2.38 -1.54
CA GLU A 20 -4.43 2.87 -0.25
C GLU A 20 -3.89 1.72 0.59
N THR A 21 -2.64 1.83 1.03
CA THR A 21 -1.99 0.86 1.91
C THR A 21 -1.82 1.46 3.31
N ARG A 22 -2.29 0.76 4.33
CA ARG A 22 -2.15 1.15 5.74
C ARG A 22 -1.41 0.05 6.49
N PHE A 23 -0.28 0.40 7.09
CA PHE A 23 0.45 -0.50 7.99
C PHE A 23 -0.22 -0.49 9.37
N ASP A 24 -0.07 -1.58 10.12
CA ASP A 24 -0.52 -1.67 11.53
C ASP A 24 0.36 -0.85 12.50
N TRP A 25 1.36 -0.13 11.98
CA TRP A 25 2.21 0.76 12.74
C TRP A 25 1.61 2.17 12.82
N ASN A 26 1.32 2.63 14.03
CA ASN A 26 0.71 3.95 14.27
C ASN A 26 1.50 5.16 13.76
N GLN A 27 2.77 4.99 13.39
CA GLN A 27 3.66 6.08 12.96
C GLN A 27 3.86 6.13 11.44
N VAL A 28 3.24 5.23 10.69
CA VAL A 28 3.35 5.19 9.23
C VAL A 28 2.07 5.74 8.62
N GLU A 29 2.20 6.83 7.89
CA GLU A 29 1.09 7.41 7.13
C GLU A 29 0.63 6.44 6.03
N PRO A 30 -0.67 6.48 5.65
CA PRO A 30 -1.16 5.70 4.53
C PRO A 30 -0.38 5.99 3.24
N LEU A 31 -0.10 4.96 2.47
CA LEU A 31 0.60 5.05 1.20
C LEU A 31 -0.37 4.88 0.04
N LEU A 32 -0.43 5.87 -0.86
CA LEU A 32 -1.11 5.72 -2.14
C LEU A 32 -0.17 5.01 -3.12
N LEU A 33 -0.61 3.90 -3.68
CA LEU A 33 0.04 3.18 -4.76
C LEU A 33 -0.78 3.37 -6.03
N ASP A 34 -0.11 3.60 -7.16
CA ASP A 34 -0.77 3.70 -8.46
C ASP A 34 0.20 3.23 -9.56
N GLU A 35 -0.30 2.40 -10.47
CA GLU A 35 0.49 1.92 -11.60
C GLU A 35 0.85 3.08 -12.55
N PRO A 36 1.99 3.03 -13.23
CA PRO A 36 2.27 3.98 -14.30
C PRO A 36 1.35 3.74 -15.52
N GLU A 37 1.38 4.68 -16.46
CA GLU A 37 0.77 4.47 -17.77
C GLU A 37 1.32 3.21 -18.44
N PRO A 38 0.49 2.46 -19.21
CA PRO A 38 -0.87 2.80 -19.65
C PRO A 38 -1.99 2.34 -18.69
N LEU A 39 -1.65 1.76 -17.54
CA LEU A 39 -2.64 1.12 -16.66
C LEU A 39 -3.20 2.10 -15.63
N GLY A 40 -2.33 2.86 -14.97
CA GLY A 40 -2.70 3.86 -13.97
C GLY A 40 -2.24 5.27 -14.35
N GLY A 41 -2.24 6.15 -13.35
CA GLY A 41 -1.89 7.57 -13.50
C GLY A 41 -0.53 7.94 -12.92
N SER A 42 0.28 6.97 -12.48
CA SER A 42 1.57 7.19 -11.82
C SER A 42 1.49 8.13 -10.61
N LYS A 43 0.36 8.16 -9.90
CA LYS A 43 0.09 9.08 -8.77
C LYS A 43 0.76 8.68 -7.45
N GLY A 44 1.32 7.48 -7.37
CA GLY A 44 2.00 6.95 -6.21
C GLY A 44 3.19 6.09 -6.61
N PRO A 45 4.08 5.74 -5.66
CA PRO A 45 5.12 4.76 -5.91
C PRO A 45 4.49 3.41 -6.29
N ASN A 46 5.05 2.78 -7.31
CA ASN A 46 4.91 1.35 -7.55
C ASN A 46 6.24 0.69 -7.14
N ALA A 47 6.17 -0.50 -6.52
CA ALA A 47 7.34 -1.27 -6.13
C ALA A 47 8.01 -1.93 -7.34
#